data_AF-A0A0J8RLA0-F1
#
_entry.id   AF-A0A0J8RLA0-F1
#
_cell.length_a   1.000
_cell.length_b   1.000
_cell.length_c   1.000
_cell.angle_alpha   90.00
_cell.angle_beta   90.00
_cell.angle_gamma   90.00
#
_symmetry.space_group_name_H-M   'P 1'
#
loop_
_entity.id
_entity.type
_entity.pdbx_description
1 polymer ?
#
loop_
_entity_poly.entity_id
_entity_poly.type
_entity_poly.pdbx_seq_one_letter_code
_entity_poly.pdbx_strand_id
1 'polypeptide(L)'
;MSAPPTKTTIVERRDSILGPLGPRTGIPRTPYSPYMPFTPITPLTPSRMITRQERKKMERKNGTRVQTEADLVMSDEEMWGA
;
A
#
# COMPACT_ATOMS: atom_id res chain seq x y z
N MET A 1 0.93 39.93 -24.03
CA MET A 1 -0.15 39.02 -23.58
C MET A 1 0.42 38.15 -22.49
N SER A 2 -0.14 38.18 -21.27
CA SER A 2 0.34 37.39 -20.13
C SER A 2 -0.23 35.98 -20.18
N ALA A 3 0.55 34.97 -19.78
CA ALA A 3 0.11 33.58 -19.76
C ALA A 3 -1.10 33.40 -18.82
N PRO A 4 -2.07 32.55 -19.16
CA PRO A 4 -3.23 32.30 -18.31
C PRO A 4 -2.79 31.65 -16.98
N PRO A 5 -3.49 31.94 -15.87
CA PRO A 5 -3.12 31.43 -14.56
C PRO A 5 -3.17 29.90 -14.54
N THR A 6 -2.03 29.28 -14.22
CA THR A 6 -1.94 27.82 -14.09
C THR A 6 -2.73 27.40 -12.86
N LYS A 7 -3.85 26.70 -13.07
CA LYS A 7 -4.66 26.15 -11.98
C LYS A 7 -3.92 24.97 -11.34
N THR A 8 -3.24 25.22 -10.23
CA THR A 8 -2.64 24.16 -9.43
C THR A 8 -3.70 23.56 -8.51
N THR A 9 -3.89 22.23 -8.59
CA THR A 9 -4.69 21.50 -7.60
C THR A 9 -3.71 20.84 -6.65
N ILE A 10 -3.64 21.36 -5.43
CA ILE A 10 -2.81 20.77 -4.38
C ILE A 10 -3.64 19.66 -3.75
N VAL A 11 -3.30 18.42 -4.04
CA VAL A 11 -3.97 17.25 -3.46
C VAL A 11 -3.29 16.94 -2.12
N GLU A 12 -4.05 17.09 -1.03
CA GLU A 12 -3.59 16.76 0.31
C GLU A 12 -3.43 15.24 0.49
N ARG A 13 -2.46 14.85 1.34
CA ARG A 13 -2.19 13.45 1.65
C ARG A 13 -3.34 12.90 2.51
N ARG A 14 -4.06 11.91 2.02
CA ARG A 14 -5.02 11.16 2.83
C ARG A 14 -4.33 10.21 3.81
N ASP A 15 -4.80 10.17 5.04
CA ASP A 15 -4.22 9.35 6.11
C ASP A 15 -4.60 7.86 6.03
N SER A 16 -5.73 7.53 5.40
CA SER A 16 -6.22 6.15 5.27
C SER A 16 -6.17 5.62 3.84
N ILE A 17 -5.66 4.40 3.69
CA ILE A 17 -5.63 3.64 2.42
C ILE A 17 -7.06 3.22 2.03
N LEU A 18 -7.89 2.94 3.02
CA LEU A 18 -9.29 2.56 2.93
C LEU A 18 -10.07 3.56 3.79
N GLY A 19 -10.80 4.48 3.16
CA GLY A 19 -11.94 5.09 3.86
C GLY A 19 -12.99 4.01 4.15
N PRO A 20 -14.10 4.34 4.85
CA PRO A 20 -15.23 3.42 5.03
C PRO A 20 -15.78 2.84 3.71
N LEU A 21 -15.43 3.48 2.59
CA LEU A 21 -15.77 3.17 1.20
C LEU A 21 -14.53 2.84 0.34
N GLY A 22 -13.52 2.12 0.87
CA GLY A 22 -12.53 1.46 0.00
C GLY A 22 -13.23 0.58 -1.04
N PRO A 23 -12.65 0.32 -2.23
CA PRO A 23 -13.35 -0.39 -3.30
C PRO A 23 -13.66 -1.82 -2.85
N ARG A 24 -14.87 -2.01 -2.32
CA ARG A 24 -15.48 -3.30 -2.09
C ARG A 24 -15.82 -3.84 -3.48
N THR A 25 -14.83 -4.37 -4.18
CA THR A 25 -15.08 -5.33 -5.25
C THR A 25 -15.66 -6.58 -4.63
N GLY A 26 -16.90 -6.47 -4.15
CA GLY A 26 -17.79 -7.58 -3.96
C GLY A 26 -17.98 -8.16 -5.33
N ILE A 27 -17.29 -9.28 -5.57
CA ILE A 27 -17.41 -10.09 -6.76
C ILE A 27 -18.91 -10.17 -7.11
N PRO A 28 -19.31 -9.84 -8.34
CA PRO A 28 -20.68 -10.07 -8.80
C PRO A 28 -20.96 -11.57 -8.63
N ARG A 29 -21.78 -11.92 -7.64
CA ARG A 29 -22.12 -13.31 -7.28
C ARG A 29 -23.08 -13.96 -8.31
N THR A 30 -23.09 -13.45 -9.54
CA THR A 30 -24.00 -13.83 -10.61
C THR A 30 -23.21 -14.07 -11.89
N PRO A 31 -23.23 -15.28 -12.47
CA PRO A 31 -22.54 -15.53 -13.74
C PRO A 31 -23.12 -14.62 -14.82
N TYR A 32 -22.24 -13.95 -15.56
CA TYR A 32 -22.63 -12.96 -16.55
C TYR A 32 -23.14 -13.60 -17.85
N SER A 33 -24.18 -12.99 -18.41
CA SER A 33 -24.70 -13.21 -19.76
C SER A 33 -23.61 -12.99 -20.85
N PRO A 34 -23.67 -13.65 -22.04
CA PRO A 34 -22.56 -13.84 -22.99
C PRO A 34 -21.80 -12.64 -23.56
N TYR A 35 -22.10 -11.39 -23.21
CA TYR A 35 -21.24 -10.26 -23.59
C TYR A 35 -21.18 -9.24 -22.45
N MET A 36 -20.15 -9.40 -21.62
CA MET A 36 -19.70 -8.33 -20.76
C MET A 36 -18.34 -7.85 -21.28
N PRO A 37 -18.31 -6.88 -22.21
CA PRO A 37 -17.07 -6.46 -22.88
C PRO A 37 -16.25 -5.53 -21.99
N PHE A 38 -15.77 -6.05 -20.85
CA PHE A 38 -14.94 -5.43 -19.81
C PHE A 38 -15.71 -5.04 -18.54
N THR A 39 -15.38 -5.68 -17.40
CA THR A 39 -15.52 -5.00 -16.11
C THR A 39 -14.55 -3.82 -16.13
N PRO A 40 -14.99 -2.55 -15.99
CA PRO A 40 -14.04 -1.45 -15.92
C PRO A 40 -13.12 -1.69 -14.72
N ILE A 41 -11.86 -2.03 -15.02
CA ILE A 41 -10.82 -2.13 -14.01
C ILE A 41 -10.79 -0.75 -13.36
N THR A 42 -11.24 -0.67 -12.10
CA THR A 42 -11.13 0.57 -11.34
C THR A 42 -9.64 0.88 -11.30
N PRO A 43 -9.19 2.05 -11.80
CA PRO A 43 -7.78 2.34 -11.80
C PRO A 43 -7.32 2.26 -10.34
N LEU A 44 -6.40 1.33 -10.08
CA LEU A 44 -5.64 1.27 -8.84
C LEU A 44 -4.71 2.48 -8.86
N THR A 45 -5.28 3.67 -8.71
CA THR A 45 -4.50 4.85 -8.36
C THR A 45 -3.74 4.49 -7.10
N PRO A 46 -2.41 4.74 -7.05
CA PRO A 46 -1.64 4.56 -5.84
C PRO A 46 -2.38 5.27 -4.75
N SER A 47 -2.94 4.46 -3.86
CA SER A 47 -3.96 4.91 -2.97
C SER A 47 -3.33 5.98 -2.05
N ARG A 48 -2.02 5.93 -1.79
CA ARG A 48 -1.27 6.94 -1.06
C ARG A 48 -0.22 7.57 -1.96
N MET A 49 -0.14 8.90 -1.92
CA MET A 49 1.02 9.61 -2.46
C MET A 49 2.19 9.43 -1.48
N ILE A 50 3.22 8.70 -1.94
CA ILE A 50 4.42 8.38 -1.14
C ILE A 50 5.55 9.30 -1.60
N THR A 51 6.12 10.05 -0.67
CA THR A 51 7.33 10.86 -0.95
C THR A 51 8.57 9.99 -1.08
N ARG A 52 9.62 10.49 -1.75
CA ARG A 52 10.91 9.77 -1.88
C ARG A 52 11.52 9.43 -0.51
N GLN A 53 11.36 10.31 0.48
CA GLN A 53 11.84 10.11 1.84
C GLN A 53 11.07 8.98 2.55
N GLU A 54 9.74 8.97 2.44
CA GLU A 54 8.91 7.89 2.99
C GLU A 54 9.24 6.54 2.35
N ARG A 55 9.43 6.50 1.02
CA ARG A 55 9.83 5.27 0.32
C ARG A 55 11.15 4.73 0.87
N LYS A 56 12.18 5.57 0.99
CA LYS A 56 13.49 5.18 1.54
C LYS A 56 13.40 4.72 3.00
N LYS A 57 12.50 5.30 3.80
CA LYS A 57 12.26 4.87 5.19
C LYS A 57 11.59 3.49 5.24
N MET A 58 10.61 3.23 4.36
CA MET A 58 9.97 1.93 4.26
C MET A 58 10.94 0.85 3.76
N GLU A 59 11.75 1.16 2.76
CA GLU A 59 12.81 0.28 2.26
C GLU A 59 13.82 -0.08 3.37
N ARG A 60 14.19 0.86 4.24
CA ARG A 60 15.07 0.58 5.39
C ARG A 60 14.42 -0.25 6.48
N LYS A 61 13.11 -0.08 6.71
CA LYS A 61 12.35 -0.83 7.72
C LYS A 61 12.06 -2.26 7.26
N ASN A 62 11.70 -2.42 5.99
CA ASN A 62 11.32 -3.70 5.39
C ASN A 62 12.53 -4.43 4.79
N GLY A 63 13.65 -3.74 4.59
CA GLY A 63 14.88 -4.31 4.09
C GLY A 63 15.52 -5.23 5.12
N THR A 64 16.28 -6.19 4.61
CA THR A 64 17.05 -7.13 5.42
C THR A 64 18.05 -6.36 6.29
N ARG A 65 17.78 -6.25 7.59
CA ARG A 65 18.75 -5.74 8.56
C ARG A 65 19.73 -6.87 8.89
N VAL A 66 21.00 -6.50 9.11
CA VAL A 66 21.99 -7.43 9.67
C VAL A 66 21.46 -7.94 11.01
N GLN A 67 21.35 -9.25 11.18
CA GLN A 67 20.93 -9.87 12.43
C GLN A 67 21.94 -9.52 13.51
N THR A 68 21.45 -8.99 14.63
CA THR A 68 22.29 -8.72 15.80
C THR A 68 22.29 -9.92 16.72
N GLU A 69 23.23 -10.00 17.68
CA GLU A 69 23.29 -11.10 18.66
C GLU A 69 21.97 -11.24 19.45
N ALA A 70 21.21 -10.15 19.62
CA ALA A 70 19.89 -10.14 20.25
C ALA A 70 18.75 -10.70 19.35
N ASP A 71 18.98 -10.83 18.04
CA ASP A 71 18.03 -11.41 17.09
C ASP A 71 18.26 -12.93 16.92
N LEU A 72 19.27 -13.50 17.60
CA LEU A 72 19.54 -14.94 17.58
C LEU A 72 18.47 -15.69 18.37
N VAL A 73 18.05 -16.84 17.86
CA VAL A 73 17.11 -17.73 18.54
C VAL A 73 17.83 -18.39 19.71
N MET A 74 17.24 -18.31 20.90
CA MET A 74 17.75 -18.97 22.12
C MET A 74 17.83 -20.49 21.91
N SER A 75 18.84 -21.13 22.50
CA SER A 75 18.94 -22.59 22.45
C SER A 75 17.83 -23.25 23.27
N ASP A 76 17.48 -24.50 22.91
CA ASP A 76 16.44 -25.25 23.62
C ASP A 76 16.77 -25.45 25.11
N GLU A 77 18.06 -25.57 25.46
CA GLU A 77 18.53 -25.67 26.85
C GLU A 77 18.26 -24.40 27.65
N GLU A 78 18.40 -23.23 27.03
CA GLU A 78 18.14 -21.93 27.66
C GLU A 78 16.63 -21.64 27.78
N MET A 79 15.84 -22.13 26.80
CA MET A 79 14.39 -21.95 26.78
C MET A 79 13.66 -22.90 27.75
N TRP A 80 14.15 -24.13 27.87
CA TRP A 80 13.43 -25.18 28.58
C TRP A 80 14.09 -25.67 29.87
N GLY A 81 15.34 -25.27 30.17
CA GLY A 81 16.01 -25.54 31.44
C GLY A 81 15.95 -26.99 31.88
N ALA A 82 16.98 -27.78 31.54
CA ALA A 82 17.10 -29.16 32.00
C ALA A 82 17.16 -29.28 33.54
#